data_AF-A0A932PKK2-F1
#
_entry.id   AF-A0A932PKK2-F1
#
_cell.length_a   1.000
_cell.length_b   1.000
_cell.length_c   1.000
_cell.angle_alpha   90.00
_cell.angle_beta   90.00
_cell.angle_gamma   90.00
#
_symmetry.space_group_name_H-M   'P 1'
#
loop_
_entity.id
_entity.type
_entity.pdbx_description
1 polymer ?
#
loop_
_entity_poly.entity_id
_entity_poly.type
_entity_poly.pdbx_seq_one_letter_code
_entity_poly.pdbx_strand_id
1 'polypeptide(L)'
;MYGMKESLTLYRPVGKGEMELIRDSGFARFPPRLAQQPIFYPVLNEEYAREIAEKWNVRNEQSGYEGYVTRFEVRAEFVSQFAVKQVGDAGHRELWIPAERLEELNQNIIGKIAVVAAFPSSAASHSR
;
A
#
# COMPACT_ATOMS: atom_id res chain seq x y z
N MET A 1 11.94 -12.26 -27.73
CA MET A 1 11.27 -11.00 -27.38
C MET A 1 11.05 -11.02 -25.87
N TYR A 2 11.73 -10.16 -25.11
CA TYR A 2 11.42 -10.01 -23.69
C TYR A 2 10.09 -9.28 -23.62
N GLY A 3 9.00 -10.02 -23.36
CA GLY A 3 7.70 -9.41 -23.12
C GLY A 3 7.85 -8.46 -21.95
N MET A 4 7.63 -7.16 -22.19
CA MET A 4 7.45 -6.23 -21.08
C MET A 4 6.32 -6.78 -20.23
N LYS A 5 6.57 -6.94 -18.92
CA LYS A 5 5.51 -7.37 -17.99
C LYS A 5 4.28 -6.48 -18.23
N GLU A 6 3.13 -7.09 -18.50
CA GLU A 6 1.86 -6.38 -18.71
C GLU A 6 1.36 -5.71 -17.41
N SER A 7 1.87 -6.17 -16.26
CA SER A 7 1.53 -5.67 -14.94
C SER A 7 2.75 -5.50 -14.03
N LEU A 8 2.64 -4.59 -13.07
CA LEU A 8 3.58 -4.41 -11.99
C LEU A 8 2.91 -4.77 -10.66
N THR A 9 3.56 -5.62 -9.88
CA THR A 9 3.17 -5.89 -8.50
C THR A 9 3.66 -4.77 -7.60
N LEU A 10 2.73 -4.20 -6.83
CA LEU A 10 2.97 -3.15 -5.86
C LEU A 10 2.44 -3.56 -4.50
N TYR A 11 2.97 -2.92 -3.47
CA TYR A 11 2.57 -3.14 -2.09
C TYR A 11 2.18 -1.82 -1.46
N ARG A 12 1.29 -1.89 -0.46
CA ARG A 12 0.94 -0.71 0.34
C ARG A 12 0.66 -1.12 1.78
N PRO A 13 1.37 -0.54 2.75
CA PRO A 13 0.98 -0.63 4.14
C PRO A 13 -0.30 0.19 4.37
N VAL A 14 -1.26 -0.38 5.08
CA VAL A 14 -2.53 0.28 5.43
C VAL A 14 -2.86 0.05 6.91
N GLY A 15 -3.53 1.01 7.53
CA GLY A 15 -4.09 0.86 8.88
C GLY A 15 -5.47 0.19 8.84
N LYS A 16 -6.03 -0.09 10.03
CA LYS A 16 -7.34 -0.74 10.17
C LYS A 16 -8.47 -0.07 9.38
N GLY A 17 -8.64 1.25 9.54
CA GLY A 17 -9.75 1.96 8.89
C GLY A 17 -9.68 1.92 7.35
N GLU A 18 -8.47 2.04 6.79
CA GLU A 18 -8.28 1.90 5.33
C GLU A 18 -8.51 0.44 4.88
N MET A 19 -8.09 -0.54 5.69
CA MET A 19 -8.34 -1.96 5.41
C MET A 19 -9.84 -2.31 5.43
N GLU A 20 -10.62 -1.75 6.35
CA GLU A 20 -12.07 -1.93 6.40
C GLU A 20 -12.74 -1.38 5.13
N LEU A 21 -12.37 -0.19 4.68
CA LEU A 21 -12.88 0.39 3.44
C LEU A 21 -12.49 -0.45 2.19
N ILE A 22 -11.28 -1.02 2.17
CA ILE A 22 -10.87 -1.95 1.11
C ILE A 22 -11.74 -3.22 1.16
N ARG A 23 -12.02 -3.77 2.34
CA ARG A 23 -12.91 -4.94 2.51
C ARG A 23 -14.33 -4.65 2.04
N ASP A 24 -14.88 -3.50 2.40
CA ASP A 24 -16.22 -3.05 2.01
C ASP A 24 -16.35 -2.91 0.48
N SER A 25 -15.25 -2.58 -0.19
CA SER A 25 -15.19 -2.56 -1.66
C SER A 25 -15.05 -3.95 -2.31
N GLY A 26 -15.04 -5.03 -1.52
CA GLY A 26 -14.78 -6.38 -2.02
C GLY A 26 -13.33 -6.61 -2.46
N PHE A 27 -12.40 -5.84 -1.88
CA PHE A 27 -10.97 -5.80 -2.23
C PHE A 27 -10.68 -5.30 -3.65
N ALA A 28 -11.58 -4.51 -4.23
CA ALA A 28 -11.42 -4.01 -5.60
C ALA A 28 -10.63 -2.69 -5.68
N ARG A 29 -10.60 -1.89 -4.60
CA ARG A 29 -10.08 -0.52 -4.67
C ARG A 29 -9.57 0.00 -3.32
N PHE A 30 -8.70 0.99 -3.40
CA PHE A 30 -8.33 1.83 -2.26
C PHE A 30 -9.33 2.99 -2.10
N PRO A 31 -9.63 3.43 -0.86
CA PRO A 31 -10.51 4.56 -0.63
C PRO A 31 -9.85 5.87 -1.09
N PRO A 32 -10.66 6.91 -1.42
CA PRO A 32 -10.13 8.25 -1.73
C PRO A 32 -9.22 8.78 -0.62
N ARG A 33 -8.19 9.53 -1.01
CA ARG A 33 -7.31 10.22 -0.05
C ARG A 33 -8.03 11.44 0.52
N LEU A 34 -7.67 11.81 1.75
CA LEU A 34 -8.10 13.08 2.33
C LEU A 34 -7.43 14.25 1.58
N ALA A 35 -8.07 15.41 1.56
CA ALA A 35 -7.57 16.60 0.85
C ALA A 35 -6.14 17.01 1.28
N GLN A 36 -5.78 16.78 2.55
CA GLN A 36 -4.43 17.04 3.06
C GLN A 36 -3.39 15.95 2.69
N GLN A 37 -3.78 14.90 1.99
CA GLN A 37 -2.92 13.78 1.58
C GLN A 37 -2.76 13.77 0.06
N PRO A 38 -1.90 14.63 -0.50
CA PRO A 38 -1.84 14.88 -1.96
C PRO A 38 -1.27 13.71 -2.77
N ILE A 39 -0.67 12.72 -2.11
CA ILE A 39 0.03 11.61 -2.78
C ILE A 39 -0.46 10.27 -2.22
N PHE A 40 -0.67 9.34 -3.15
CA PHE A 40 -0.78 7.90 -2.94
C PHE A 40 0.57 7.26 -3.29
N TYR A 41 1.21 6.62 -2.31
CA TYR A 41 2.56 6.07 -2.45
C TYR A 41 2.60 4.55 -2.23
N PRO A 42 2.47 3.75 -3.30
CA PRO A 42 2.73 2.32 -3.21
C PRO A 42 4.22 2.04 -3.35
N VAL A 43 4.68 0.99 -2.70
CA VAL A 43 6.08 0.55 -2.71
C VAL A 43 6.27 -0.64 -3.63
N LEU A 44 7.48 -0.79 -4.17
CA LEU A 44 7.83 -1.85 -5.10
C LEU A 44 8.31 -3.14 -4.41
N ASN A 45 8.42 -3.14 -3.08
CA ASN A 45 9.06 -4.20 -2.31
C ASN A 45 8.21 -4.56 -1.06
N GLU A 46 7.99 -5.86 -0.85
CA GLU A 46 7.14 -6.37 0.23
C GLU A 46 7.81 -6.18 1.59
N GLU A 47 9.11 -6.42 1.70
CA GLU A 47 9.88 -6.25 2.93
C GLU A 47 9.81 -4.79 3.40
N TYR A 48 9.97 -3.83 2.48
CA TYR A 48 9.82 -2.41 2.79
C TYR A 48 8.40 -2.07 3.25
N ALA A 49 7.37 -2.64 2.62
CA ALA A 49 5.98 -2.46 3.06
C ALA A 49 5.76 -3.01 4.48
N ARG A 50 6.36 -4.16 4.81
CA ARG A 50 6.32 -4.75 6.16
C ARG A 50 6.99 -3.83 7.18
N GLU A 51 8.19 -3.34 6.89
CA GLU A 51 8.89 -2.42 7.79
C GLU A 51 8.07 -1.17 8.11
N ILE A 52 7.38 -0.60 7.11
CA ILE A 52 6.50 0.55 7.32
C ILE A 52 5.31 0.14 8.20
N ALA A 53 4.63 -0.97 7.87
CA ALA A 53 3.47 -1.45 8.61
C ALA A 53 3.81 -1.75 10.08
N GLU A 54 4.96 -2.38 10.35
CA GLU A 54 5.47 -2.67 11.69
C GLU A 54 5.69 -1.38 12.50
N LYS A 55 6.31 -0.36 11.89
CA LYS A 55 6.53 0.95 12.53
C LYS A 55 5.21 1.65 12.86
N TRP A 56 4.17 1.49 12.06
CA TRP A 56 2.86 2.11 12.28
C TRP A 56 2.09 1.51 13.46
N ASN A 57 2.29 0.23 13.78
CA ASN A 57 1.62 -0.43 14.92
C ASN A 57 2.07 0.13 16.28
N VAL A 58 3.27 0.69 16.34
CA VAL A 58 3.88 1.13 17.60
C VAL A 58 3.46 2.56 17.98
N ARG A 59 2.95 3.37 17.03
CA ARG A 59 2.97 4.84 17.20
C ARG A 59 1.71 5.61 16.81
N ASN A 60 0.68 5.03 16.19
CA ASN A 60 -0.40 5.83 15.60
C ASN A 60 -1.81 5.40 16.03
N GLU A 61 -2.53 6.29 16.71
CA GLU A 61 -3.96 6.13 17.02
C GLU A 61 -4.81 6.02 15.73
N GLN A 62 -4.41 6.69 14.63
CA GLN A 62 -5.12 6.64 13.35
C GLN A 62 -5.05 5.29 12.64
N SER A 63 -4.07 4.42 12.95
CA SER A 63 -4.03 3.06 12.40
C SER A 63 -4.94 2.10 13.16
N GLY A 64 -5.53 2.52 14.29
CA GLY A 64 -6.26 1.64 15.19
C GLY A 64 -5.35 0.63 15.89
N TYR A 65 -4.04 0.92 15.94
CA TYR A 65 -2.97 0.03 16.40
C TYR A 65 -2.82 -1.28 15.61
N GLU A 66 -3.44 -1.41 14.44
CA GLU A 66 -3.29 -2.57 13.56
C GLU A 66 -2.76 -2.13 12.19
N GLY A 67 -1.87 -2.93 11.63
CA GLY A 67 -1.18 -2.65 10.38
C GLY A 67 -1.28 -3.84 9.45
N TYR A 68 -1.52 -3.57 8.17
CA TYR A 68 -1.67 -4.58 7.14
C TYR A 68 -0.74 -4.24 5.98
N VAL A 69 -0.18 -5.27 5.34
CA VAL A 69 0.48 -5.12 4.05
C VAL A 69 -0.44 -5.68 2.99
N THR A 70 -0.80 -4.82 2.05
CA THR A 70 -1.56 -5.21 0.86
C THR A 70 -0.63 -5.38 -0.33
N ARG A 71 -0.96 -6.31 -1.22
CA ARG A 71 -0.33 -6.55 -2.51
C ARG A 71 -1.38 -6.43 -3.60
N PHE A 72 -1.05 -5.76 -4.68
CA PHE A 72 -1.94 -5.60 -5.83
C PHE A 72 -1.14 -5.51 -7.12
N GLU A 73 -1.76 -5.92 -8.23
CA GLU A 73 -1.18 -5.79 -9.56
C GLU A 73 -1.83 -4.63 -10.28
N VAL A 74 -1.03 -3.85 -11.00
CA VAL A 74 -1.50 -2.71 -11.79
C VAL A 74 -0.94 -2.81 -13.20
N ARG A 75 -1.71 -2.40 -14.21
CA ARG A 75 -1.23 -2.34 -15.60
C ARG A 75 0.08 -1.54 -15.71
N ALA A 76 1.08 -2.13 -16.35
CA ALA A 76 2.40 -1.53 -16.52
C ALA A 76 2.36 -0.18 -17.25
N GLU A 77 1.44 -0.03 -18.21
CA GLU A 77 1.21 1.20 -18.97
C GLU A 77 0.76 2.38 -18.10
N PHE A 78 -0.05 2.12 -17.06
CA PHE A 78 -0.45 3.17 -16.13
C PHE A 78 0.71 3.57 -15.22
N VAL A 79 1.39 2.59 -14.62
CA VAL A 79 2.45 2.87 -13.64
C VAL A 79 3.74 3.42 -14.25
N SER A 80 4.00 3.16 -15.54
CA SER A 80 5.18 3.66 -16.25
C SER A 80 5.20 5.20 -16.39
N GLN A 81 4.05 5.85 -16.18
CA GLN A 81 3.92 7.31 -16.18
C GLN A 81 4.51 7.95 -14.92
N PHE A 82 4.80 7.16 -13.88
CA PHE A 82 5.32 7.65 -12.61
C PHE A 82 6.77 7.21 -12.41
N ALA A 83 7.63 8.16 -12.03
CA ALA A 83 9.02 7.85 -11.74
C ALA A 83 9.15 7.06 -10.43
N VAL A 84 9.90 5.96 -10.47
CA VAL A 84 10.32 5.25 -9.27
C VAL A 84 11.25 6.15 -8.46
N LYS A 85 10.91 6.37 -7.18
CA LYS A 85 11.72 7.10 -6.22
C LYS A 85 12.40 6.10 -5.30
N GLN A 86 13.68 6.32 -5.01
CA GLN A 86 14.39 5.59 -3.98
C GLN A 86 14.49 6.48 -2.74
N VAL A 87 14.05 5.97 -1.59
CA VAL A 87 13.98 6.72 -0.32
C VAL A 87 14.74 6.01 0.80
N GLY A 88 15.96 6.48 1.07
CA GLY A 88 16.85 5.79 2.02
C GLY A 88 17.55 4.62 1.36
N ASP A 89 17.37 3.42 1.93
CA ASP A 89 18.12 2.23 1.54
C ASP A 89 17.79 1.73 0.11
N ALA A 90 18.68 0.92 -0.46
CA ALA A 90 18.59 0.46 -1.86
C ALA A 90 17.28 -0.30 -2.20
N GLY A 91 16.61 -0.86 -1.19
CA GLY A 91 15.32 -1.55 -1.36
C GLY A 91 14.08 -0.66 -1.27
N HIS A 92 14.22 0.55 -0.74
CA HIS A 92 13.10 1.44 -0.45
C HIS A 92 12.69 2.21 -1.70
N ARG A 93 11.91 1.55 -2.54
CA ARG A 93 11.43 2.12 -3.79
C ARG A 93 9.93 2.31 -3.75
N GLU A 94 9.50 3.49 -4.17
CA GLU A 94 8.09 3.88 -4.16
C GLU A 94 7.72 4.65 -5.44
N LEU A 95 6.43 4.64 -5.76
CA LEU A 95 5.84 5.52 -6.75
C LEU A 95 5.15 6.66 -6.03
N TRP A 96 5.19 7.87 -6.57
CA TRP A 96 4.40 9.00 -6.06
C TRP A 96 3.29 9.29 -7.06
N ILE A 97 2.09 8.79 -6.76
CA ILE A 97 0.91 8.94 -7.60
C ILE A 97 0.05 10.05 -7.00
N PRO A 98 -0.29 11.11 -7.75
CA PRO A 98 -1.15 12.17 -7.25
C PRO A 98 -2.51 11.62 -6.79
N ALA A 99 -3.05 12.14 -5.69
CA ALA A 99 -4.30 11.66 -5.11
C ALA A 99 -5.47 11.74 -6.10
N GLU A 100 -5.48 12.74 -6.98
CA GLU A 100 -6.46 12.90 -8.06
C GLU A 100 -6.43 11.76 -9.10
N ARG A 101 -5.32 11.04 -9.22
CA ARG A 101 -5.17 9.88 -10.11
C ARG A 101 -5.39 8.54 -9.40
N LEU A 102 -5.74 8.54 -8.11
CA LEU A 102 -6.02 7.31 -7.38
C LEU A 102 -7.21 6.55 -7.97
N GLU A 103 -8.22 7.27 -8.48
CA GLU A 103 -9.36 6.63 -9.14
C GLU A 103 -8.94 5.88 -10.39
N GLU A 104 -8.05 6.47 -11.19
CA GLU A 104 -7.49 5.84 -12.36
C GLU A 104 -6.58 4.66 -12.00
N LEU A 105 -5.82 4.75 -10.90
CA LEU A 105 -5.09 3.59 -10.36
C LEU A 105 -6.05 2.45 -10.04
N ASN A 106 -7.16 2.71 -9.34
CA ASN A 106 -8.14 1.70 -8.97
C ASN A 106 -8.73 1.00 -10.20
N GLN A 107 -8.97 1.74 -11.30
CA GLN A 107 -9.44 1.17 -12.57
C GLN A 107 -8.37 0.31 -13.28
N ASN A 108 -7.09 0.56 -12.99
CA ASN A 108 -5.96 -0.19 -13.54
C ASN A 108 -5.50 -1.36 -12.65
N ILE A 109 -6.13 -1.58 -11.49
CA ILE A 109 -5.88 -2.76 -10.66
C ILE A 109 -6.36 -4.02 -11.41
N ILE A 110 -5.50 -5.03 -11.44
CA ILE A 110 -5.79 -6.33 -12.03
C ILE A 110 -6.14 -7.29 -10.89
N GLY A 111 -7.35 -7.86 -10.95
CA GLY A 111 -7.84 -8.78 -9.93
C GLY A 111 -8.22 -8.05 -8.64
N LYS A 112 -7.74 -8.55 -7.50
CA LYS A 112 -8.09 -8.03 -6.17
C LYS A 112 -6.84 -7.64 -5.39
N ILE A 113 -7.01 -6.69 -4.49
CA ILE A 113 -6.04 -6.35 -3.46
C ILE A 113 -5.97 -7.52 -2.47
N ALA A 114 -4.78 -8.12 -2.30
CA ALA A 114 -4.54 -9.22 -1.39
C ALA A 114 -3.87 -8.72 -0.10
N VAL A 115 -4.25 -9.25 1.05
CA VAL A 115 -3.52 -9.03 2.31
C VAL A 115 -2.41 -10.09 2.39
N VAL A 116 -1.16 -9.66 2.50
CA VAL A 116 0.02 -10.55 2.56
C VAL A 116 0.72 -10.55 3.92
N ALA A 117 0.44 -9.54 4.74
CA ALA A 117 0.85 -9.50 6.14
C ALA A 117 -0.21 -8.77 6.97
N ALA A 118 -0.38 -9.20 8.22
CA ALA A 118 -1.16 -8.50 9.22
C ALA A 118 -0.36 -8.46 10.51
N PHE A 119 -0.37 -7.30 11.15
CA PHE A 119 0.37 -7.03 12.37
C PHE A 119 -0.65 -6.51 13.40
N PRO A 120 -1.06 -7.36 14.35
CA PRO A 120 -2.02 -6.96 15.37
C PRO A 120 -1.43 -5.93 16.33
N SER A 121 -2.30 -5.17 16.97
CA SER A 121 -1.93 -4.31 18.09
C SER A 121 -1.13 -5.11 19.11
N SER A 122 0.05 -4.60 19.47
CA SER A 122 0.79 -5.10 20.62
C SER A 122 0.03 -4.69 21.88
N ALA A 123 -1.05 -5.41 22.19
CA ALA A 123 -1.61 -5.42 23.52
C ALA A 123 -0.63 -6.18 24.41
N ALA A 124 0.29 -5.41 25.01
CA ALA A 124 1.07 -5.73 26.21
C ALA A 124 1.72 -7.12 26.29
N SER A 125 3.03 -7.20 26.02
CA SER A 125 3.91 -7.99 26.88
C SER A 125 4.35 -7.14 28.07
N HIS A 126 3.41 -6.80 28.95
CA HIS A 126 3.76 -6.59 30.36
C HIS A 126 3.60 -7.96 31.03
N SER A 127 4.57 -8.85 30.80
CA SER A 127 4.72 -10.04 31.64
C SER A 127 5.16 -9.57 33.03
N ARG A 128 4.39 -10.01 34.02
CA ARG A 128 4.55 -9.86 35.48
C ARG A 128 5.98 -9.73 35.99
#